data_AF-X1DMH1-F1
#
_entry.id   AF-X1DMH1-F1
#
_cell.length_a   1.000
_cell.length_b   1.000
_cell.length_c   1.000
_cell.angle_alpha   90.00
_cell.angle_beta   90.00
_cell.angle_gamma   90.00
#
_symmetry.space_group_name_H-M   'P 1'
#
loop_
_entity.id
_entity.type
_entity.pdbx_description
1 polymer ?
#
loop_
_entity_poly.entity_id
_entity_poly.type
_entity_poly.pdbx_seq_one_letter_code
_entity_poly.pdbx_strand_id
1 'polypeptide(L)'
;DLTLVHLGKEREDLDTRLFKDVRRAWIDKTNGAMHFDALTDNDFQMAFYTDVGMSVESRYLSNLRVAPVQVVTYGHPTSTRASQIDYFLGGTGLEIITDARKNYSERLVLIPGGAVFPTIPSYQPTRPTRPTSQIVINCVWNTGKCNWLMFVTLKKI
;
A
#
# COMPACT_ATOMS: atom_id res chain seq x y z
N ASP A 1 21.74 2.17 3.33
CA ASP A 1 21.31 0.86 3.86
C ASP A 1 19.79 0.82 3.99
N LEU A 2 19.18 -0.37 3.87
CA LEU A 2 17.73 -0.56 3.99
C LEU A 2 17.40 -1.42 5.22
N THR A 3 16.43 -0.97 6.01
CA THR A 3 15.86 -1.71 7.15
C THR A 3 14.38 -1.99 6.86
N LEU A 4 13.98 -3.26 6.97
CA LEU A 4 12.56 -3.62 6.90
C LEU A 4 11.93 -3.45 8.28
N VAL A 5 10.87 -2.66 8.37
CA VAL A 5 10.00 -2.63 9.56
C VAL A 5 8.75 -3.43 9.25
N HIS A 6 8.69 -4.64 9.78
CA HIS A 6 7.54 -5.52 9.63
C HIS A 6 6.43 -5.19 10.64
N LEU A 7 5.21 -4.99 10.16
CA LEU A 7 4.06 -4.64 10.99
C LEU A 7 3.21 -5.86 11.36
N GLY A 8 2.85 -5.96 12.65
CA GLY A 8 1.88 -6.94 13.14
C GLY A 8 2.49 -8.28 13.53
N LYS A 9 1.84 -9.39 13.17
CA LYS A 9 2.26 -10.75 13.57
C LYS A 9 3.52 -11.19 12.84
N GLU A 10 4.40 -11.91 13.51
CA GLU A 10 5.58 -12.53 12.92
C GLU A 10 5.21 -13.41 11.72
N ARG A 11 6.04 -13.38 10.67
CA ARG A 11 5.88 -14.22 9.49
C ARG A 11 7.22 -14.76 9.03
N GLU A 12 7.21 -15.99 8.56
CA GLU A 12 8.39 -16.69 8.04
C GLU A 12 8.57 -16.52 6.52
N ASP A 13 7.57 -15.95 5.83
CA ASP A 13 7.51 -15.80 4.37
C ASP A 13 7.95 -14.40 3.89
N LEU A 14 8.66 -13.64 4.73
CA LEU A 14 9.15 -12.31 4.37
C LEU A 14 10.38 -12.42 3.45
N ASP A 15 10.36 -11.73 2.31
CA ASP A 15 11.56 -11.56 1.50
C ASP A 15 12.45 -10.48 2.10
N THR A 16 13.49 -10.90 2.83
CA THR A 16 14.39 -10.02 3.56
C THR A 16 15.72 -9.77 2.84
N ARG A 17 15.93 -10.33 1.64
CA ARG A 17 17.23 -10.38 0.96
C ARG A 17 17.86 -9.03 0.65
N LEU A 18 17.03 -7.99 0.50
CA LEU A 18 17.48 -6.62 0.20
C LEU A 18 17.73 -5.78 1.45
N PHE A 19 17.38 -6.28 2.64
CA PHE A 19 17.42 -5.51 3.87
C PHE A 19 18.60 -5.95 4.73
N LYS A 20 19.34 -4.97 5.22
CA LYS A 20 20.47 -5.18 6.13
C LYS A 20 20.00 -5.54 7.54
N ASP A 21 18.81 -5.06 7.90
CA ASP A 21 18.21 -5.25 9.22
C ASP A 21 16.69 -5.45 9.06
N VAL A 22 16.11 -6.21 9.98
CA VAL A 22 14.66 -6.47 10.03
C VAL A 22 14.19 -6.23 11.45
N ARG A 23 13.33 -5.23 11.59
CA ARG A 23 12.69 -4.84 12.84
C ARG A 23 11.21 -5.12 12.77
N ARG A 24 10.57 -5.17 13.94
CA ARG A 24 9.14 -5.46 14.03
C ARG A 24 8.45 -4.43 14.92
N ALA A 25 7.28 -3.99 14.49
CA ALA A 25 6.41 -3.10 15.25
C ALA A 25 4.99 -3.68 15.25
N TRP A 26 4.36 -3.80 16.42
CA TRP A 26 3.04 -4.44 16.51
C TRP A 26 2.21 -3.90 17.66
N ILE A 27 0.90 -4.12 17.57
CA ILE A 27 -0.02 -3.89 18.69
C ILE A 27 -0.47 -5.24 19.22
N ASP A 28 -0.29 -5.45 20.52
CA ASP A 28 -0.82 -6.63 21.21
C ASP A 28 -2.35 -6.56 21.20
N LYS A 29 -2.98 -7.57 20.60
CA LYS A 29 -4.43 -7.63 20.43
C LYS A 29 -5.18 -7.97 21.72
N THR A 30 -4.49 -8.44 22.76
CA THR A 30 -5.10 -8.83 24.03
C THR A 30 -5.31 -7.65 24.96
N ASN A 31 -4.37 -6.70 24.97
CA ASN A 31 -4.33 -5.58 25.92
C ASN A 31 -4.17 -4.21 25.23
N GLY A 32 -3.96 -4.16 23.91
CA GLY A 32 -3.76 -2.93 23.14
C GLY A 32 -2.38 -2.30 23.29
N ALA A 33 -1.42 -2.97 23.93
CA ALA A 33 -0.06 -2.45 24.12
C ALA A 33 0.63 -2.26 22.77
N MET A 34 1.23 -1.08 22.59
CA MET A 34 1.98 -0.74 21.38
C MET A 34 3.46 -1.07 21.58
N HIS A 35 3.99 -1.95 20.73
CA HIS A 35 5.39 -2.36 20.74
C HIS A 35 6.10 -1.72 19.56
N PHE A 36 6.48 -0.45 19.72
CA PHE A 36 7.18 0.34 18.69
C PHE A 36 8.63 0.63 19.07
N ASP A 37 9.15 0.02 20.14
CA ASP A 37 10.48 0.27 20.70
C ASP A 37 11.61 -0.02 19.71
N ALA A 38 11.41 -0.94 18.76
CA ALA A 38 12.38 -1.19 17.70
C ALA A 38 12.59 0.04 16.76
N LEU A 39 11.72 1.04 16.86
CA LEU A 39 11.80 2.29 16.12
C LEU A 39 12.31 3.46 16.97
N THR A 40 12.57 3.27 18.27
CA THR A 40 13.23 4.30 19.08
C THR A 40 14.74 4.27 18.86
N ASP A 41 15.42 5.40 19.09
CA ASP A 41 16.88 5.55 18.97
C ASP A 41 17.45 5.02 17.65
N ASN A 42 16.75 5.30 16.54
CA ASN A 42 17.17 4.98 15.19
C ASN A 42 17.86 6.19 14.52
N ASP A 43 18.60 5.93 13.45
CA ASP A 43 19.24 6.93 12.58
C ASP A 43 18.62 6.95 11.17
N PHE A 44 17.35 6.53 11.04
CA PHE A 44 16.65 6.51 9.76
C PHE A 44 16.54 7.94 9.21
N GLN A 45 17.04 8.12 8.00
CA GLN A 45 16.91 9.40 7.29
C GLN A 45 15.54 9.53 6.61
N MET A 46 14.91 8.39 6.29
CA MET A 46 13.60 8.33 5.67
C MET A 46 12.83 7.10 6.14
N ALA A 47 11.53 7.28 6.41
CA ALA A 47 10.57 6.20 6.57
C ALA A 47 9.70 6.11 5.30
N PHE A 48 9.74 4.96 4.64
CA PHE A 48 8.96 4.71 3.43
C PHE A 48 7.85 3.71 3.72
N TYR A 49 6.61 4.21 3.80
CA TYR A 49 5.41 3.43 4.04
C TYR A 49 4.87 2.89 2.72
N THR A 50 4.87 1.56 2.57
CA THR A 50 4.27 0.91 1.40
C THR A 50 2.74 1.06 1.40
N ASP A 51 2.13 1.18 2.57
CA ASP A 51 0.73 1.52 2.79
C ASP A 51 0.56 2.26 4.13
N VAL A 52 -0.54 3.02 4.23
CA VAL A 52 -1.09 3.45 5.51
C VAL A 52 -2.58 3.15 5.51
N GLY A 53 -3.03 2.38 6.49
CA GLY A 53 -4.45 2.04 6.66
C GLY A 53 -4.78 0.57 6.41
N MET A 54 -3.91 -0.25 5.86
CA MET A 54 -4.19 -1.70 5.79
C MET A 54 -3.94 -2.39 7.14
N SER A 55 -3.02 -1.85 7.95
CA SER A 55 -2.77 -2.27 9.33
C SER A 55 -3.18 -1.21 10.35
N VAL A 56 -3.42 -1.62 11.61
CA VAL A 56 -3.71 -0.65 12.68
C VAL A 56 -2.43 0.09 13.04
N GLU A 57 -1.31 -0.64 13.09
CA GLU A 57 0.04 -0.16 13.34
C GLU A 57 0.41 1.01 12.41
N SER A 58 0.20 0.89 11.10
CA SER A 58 0.52 1.96 10.13
C SER A 58 -0.28 3.25 10.38
N ARG A 59 -1.52 3.15 10.88
CA ARG A 59 -2.33 4.32 11.24
C ARG A 59 -1.74 5.07 12.44
N TYR A 60 -1.22 4.36 13.43
CA TYR A 60 -0.54 4.99 14.56
C TYR A 60 0.82 5.56 14.13
N LEU A 61 1.64 4.74 13.47
CA LEU A 61 2.99 5.13 13.07
C LEU A 61 3.02 6.30 12.08
N SER A 62 2.02 6.44 11.19
CA SER A 62 1.92 7.59 10.28
C SER A 62 1.65 8.93 10.99
N ASN A 63 1.26 8.88 12.26
CA ASN A 63 1.11 10.06 13.13
C ASN A 63 2.29 10.25 14.10
N LEU A 64 3.30 9.38 14.03
CA LEU A 64 4.55 9.52 14.77
C LEU A 64 5.67 9.91 13.80
N ARG A 65 6.63 10.68 14.31
CA ARG A 65 7.82 11.07 13.53
C ARG A 65 8.93 10.06 13.79
N VAL A 66 8.98 9.02 12.97
CA VAL A 66 9.95 7.91 13.03
C VAL A 66 11.26 8.26 12.30
N ALA A 67 11.18 9.11 11.27
CA ALA A 67 12.33 9.62 10.53
C ALA A 67 12.09 11.08 10.09
N PRO A 68 13.15 11.88 9.81
CA PRO A 68 13.01 13.26 9.36
C PRO A 68 12.17 13.44 8.08
N VAL A 69 12.20 12.44 7.18
CA VAL A 69 11.37 12.40 5.97
C VAL A 69 10.47 11.18 6.00
N GLN A 70 9.17 11.37 5.80
CA GLN A 70 8.20 10.27 5.74
C GLN A 70 7.41 10.32 4.44
N VAL A 71 7.41 9.20 3.74
CA VAL A 71 6.81 9.04 2.41
C VAL A 71 5.87 7.86 2.42
N VAL A 72 4.72 7.99 1.76
CA VAL A 72 3.78 6.89 1.51
C VAL A 72 3.55 6.68 0.01
N THR A 73 3.14 5.48 -0.39
CA THR A 73 2.70 5.20 -1.77
C THR A 73 1.44 4.32 -1.81
N TYR A 74 1.12 3.77 -2.99
CA TYR A 74 -0.16 3.20 -3.40
C TYR A 74 -0.65 1.92 -2.72
N GLY A 75 -0.03 1.42 -1.65
CA GLY A 75 -0.55 0.24 -0.97
C GLY A 75 -2.00 0.43 -0.52
N HIS A 76 -2.32 1.62 0.02
CA HIS A 76 -3.68 2.13 0.08
C HIS A 76 -3.78 3.39 -0.78
N PRO A 77 -4.47 3.36 -1.94
CA PRO A 77 -4.38 4.42 -2.96
C PRO A 77 -5.28 5.63 -2.64
N THR A 78 -5.05 6.25 -1.49
CA THR A 78 -5.72 7.48 -1.06
C THR A 78 -4.78 8.24 -0.11
N SER A 79 -5.04 9.54 0.07
CA SER A 79 -4.34 10.33 1.08
C SER A 79 -4.54 9.76 2.48
N THR A 80 -3.46 9.74 3.26
CA THR A 80 -3.47 9.21 4.63
C THR A 80 -4.16 10.14 5.60
N ARG A 81 -4.14 11.46 5.33
CA ARG A 81 -4.54 12.51 6.28
C ARG A 81 -3.83 12.43 7.63
N ALA A 82 -2.68 11.75 7.69
CA ALA A 82 -1.90 11.62 8.90
C ALA A 82 -1.04 12.87 9.13
N SER A 83 -0.77 13.18 10.40
CA SER A 83 -0.09 14.41 10.81
C SER A 83 1.41 14.44 10.52
N GLN A 84 2.04 13.28 10.27
CA GLN A 84 3.50 13.17 10.13
C GLN A 84 3.96 12.61 8.77
N ILE A 85 3.07 12.43 7.78
CA ILE A 85 3.50 12.03 6.43
C ILE A 85 3.74 13.29 5.59
N ASP A 86 4.95 13.42 5.05
CA ASP A 86 5.34 14.62 4.29
C ASP A 86 4.96 14.50 2.81
N TYR A 87 5.16 13.30 2.24
CA TYR A 87 5.04 13.07 0.80
C TYR A 87 4.18 11.87 0.46
N PHE A 88 3.38 12.03 -0.59
CA PHE A 88 2.78 10.90 -1.31
C PHE A 88 3.59 10.70 -2.61
N LEU A 89 4.20 9.53 -2.79
CA LEU A 89 4.93 9.18 -4.00
C LEU A 89 3.97 8.54 -5.01
N GLY A 90 3.71 9.27 -6.09
CA GLY A 90 2.80 8.87 -7.17
C GLY A 90 3.47 8.75 -8.54
N GLY A 91 2.73 8.22 -9.51
CA GLY A 91 3.20 8.04 -10.88
C GLY A 91 2.62 9.10 -11.82
N THR A 92 3.42 9.65 -12.74
CA THR A 92 2.94 10.60 -13.77
C THR A 92 1.86 10.00 -14.68
N GLY A 93 1.78 8.67 -14.78
CA GLY A 93 0.75 7.97 -15.55
C GLY A 93 -0.55 7.69 -14.78
N LEU A 94 -0.59 7.92 -13.47
CA LEU A 94 -1.75 7.62 -12.61
C LEU A 94 -2.34 8.87 -11.96
N GLU A 95 -1.53 9.91 -11.75
CA GLU A 95 -1.94 11.12 -11.04
C GLU A 95 -2.14 12.32 -11.95
N ILE A 96 -3.06 13.19 -11.51
CA ILE A 96 -3.28 14.50 -12.10
C ILE A 96 -2.71 15.55 -11.15
N ILE A 97 -1.54 16.11 -11.48
CA ILE A 97 -0.84 17.05 -10.58
C ILE A 97 -1.68 18.30 -10.24
N THR A 98 -2.57 18.73 -11.14
CA THR A 98 -3.46 19.88 -10.89
C THR A 98 -4.46 19.62 -9.78
N ASP A 99 -4.79 18.36 -9.52
CA ASP A 99 -5.73 17.95 -8.46
C ASP A 99 -5.02 17.59 -7.15
N ALA A 100 -3.69 17.70 -7.08
CA ALA A 100 -2.90 17.26 -5.93
C ALA A 100 -3.40 17.84 -4.60
N ARG A 101 -3.62 19.15 -4.53
CA ARG A 101 -4.10 19.85 -3.31
C ARG A 101 -5.53 19.44 -2.90
N LYS A 102 -6.33 18.93 -3.84
CA LYS A 102 -7.70 18.48 -3.59
C LYS A 102 -7.71 17.07 -3.00
N ASN A 103 -6.83 16.21 -3.51
CA ASN A 103 -6.86 14.78 -3.20
C ASN A 103 -5.90 14.40 -2.06
N TYR A 104 -4.84 15.16 -1.83
CA TYR A 104 -3.77 14.83 -0.87
C TYR A 104 -3.57 15.90 0.20
N SER A 105 -3.44 15.46 1.46
CA SER A 105 -2.88 16.28 2.54
C SER A 105 -1.36 16.35 2.49
N GLU A 106 -0.74 15.30 1.96
CA GLU A 106 0.70 15.20 1.72
C GLU A 106 1.10 16.00 0.48
N ARG A 107 2.38 16.37 0.36
CA ARG A 107 2.86 16.89 -0.92
C ARG A 107 3.04 15.74 -1.91
N LEU A 108 2.24 15.76 -2.97
CA LEU A 108 2.35 14.80 -4.08
C LEU A 108 3.67 15.00 -4.83
N VAL A 109 4.47 13.93 -4.93
CA VAL A 109 5.71 13.87 -5.71
C VAL A 109 5.52 12.82 -6.79
N LEU A 110 5.71 13.21 -8.05
CA LEU A 110 5.50 12.33 -9.19
C LEU A 110 6.81 11.82 -9.77
N ILE A 111 6.86 10.51 -10.04
CA ILE A 111 7.93 9.86 -10.80
C ILE A 111 7.39 9.29 -12.12
N PRO A 112 8.24 9.12 -13.15
CA PRO A 112 7.81 8.56 -14.43
C PRO A 112 7.11 7.20 -14.27
N GLY A 113 6.03 6.98 -15.03
CA GLY A 113 5.30 5.72 -15.05
C GLY A 113 4.25 5.62 -13.94
N GLY A 114 4.11 4.43 -13.35
CA GLY A 114 3.06 4.11 -12.37
C GLY A 114 3.48 4.21 -10.90
N ALA A 115 4.76 4.48 -10.61
CA ALA A 115 5.40 4.41 -9.28
C ALA A 115 5.32 3.07 -8.52
N VAL A 116 4.34 2.21 -8.82
CA VAL A 116 4.24 0.83 -8.35
C VAL A 116 4.04 -0.09 -9.53
N PHE A 117 4.72 -1.23 -9.50
CA PHE A 117 4.59 -2.28 -10.50
C PHE A 117 4.45 -3.64 -9.82
N PRO A 118 3.47 -4.46 -10.20
CA PRO A 118 3.32 -5.78 -9.65
C PRO A 118 4.45 -6.68 -10.13
N THR A 119 4.93 -7.57 -9.26
CA THR A 119 5.75 -8.70 -9.69
C THR A 119 4.89 -9.61 -10.56
N ILE A 120 5.37 -9.92 -11.78
CA ILE A 120 4.68 -10.86 -12.66
C ILE A 120 4.82 -12.27 -12.05
N PRO A 121 3.72 -12.93 -11.67
CA PRO A 121 3.81 -14.26 -11.09
C PRO A 121 4.24 -15.27 -12.16
N SER A 122 5.11 -16.21 -11.78
CA SER A 122 5.41 -17.39 -12.60
C SER A 122 4.26 -18.40 -12.49
N TYR A 123 3.14 -18.11 -13.16
CA TYR A 123 1.93 -18.94 -13.17
C TYR A 123 1.53 -19.31 -14.59
N GLN A 124 1.26 -20.60 -14.81
CA GLN A 124 0.69 -21.11 -16.06
C GLN A 124 -0.75 -21.55 -15.81
N PRO A 125 -1.74 -21.02 -16.57
CA PRO A 125 -3.12 -21.47 -16.45
C PRO A 125 -3.24 -22.98 -16.71
N THR A 126 -3.79 -23.71 -15.75
CA THR A 126 -4.00 -25.18 -15.86
C THR A 126 -5.40 -25.56 -16.35
N ARG A 127 -6.29 -24.58 -16.53
CA ARG A 127 -7.69 -24.85 -16.89
C ARG A 127 -7.85 -24.97 -18.41
N PRO A 128 -8.54 -26.01 -18.91
CA PRO A 128 -8.84 -26.12 -20.33
C PRO A 128 -9.76 -24.99 -20.77
N THR A 129 -9.49 -24.41 -21.94
CA THR A 129 -10.39 -23.47 -22.61
C THR A 129 -11.67 -24.21 -23.00
N ARG A 130 -12.83 -23.73 -22.54
CA ARG A 130 -14.12 -24.31 -22.93
C ARG A 130 -14.57 -23.66 -24.25
N PRO A 131 -14.96 -24.46 -25.26
CA PRO A 131 -15.66 -23.91 -26.43
C PRO A 131 -16.95 -23.25 -25.95
N THR A 132 -17.16 -21.99 -26.31
CA THR A 132 -18.38 -21.24 -25.99
C THR A 132 -18.85 -20.51 -27.24
N SER A 133 -20.15 -20.56 -27.51
CA SER A 133 -20.80 -19.74 -28.54
C SER A 133 -21.09 -18.30 -28.06
N GLN A 134 -20.85 -18.03 -26.78
CA GLN A 134 -21.07 -16.74 -26.12
C GLN A 134 -19.75 -16.08 -25.76
N ILE A 135 -19.72 -14.74 -25.81
CA ILE A 135 -18.63 -13.94 -25.25
C ILE A 135 -18.76 -13.93 -23.73
N VAL A 136 -17.74 -14.41 -23.03
CA VAL A 136 -17.71 -14.43 -21.56
C VAL A 136 -16.81 -13.30 -21.06
N ILE A 137 -17.38 -12.30 -20.39
CA ILE A 137 -16.66 -11.17 -19.79
C ILE A 137 -16.51 -11.44 -18.28
N ASN A 138 -15.28 -11.69 -17.84
CA ASN A 138 -14.99 -11.90 -16.42
C ASN A 138 -14.66 -10.58 -15.72
N CYS A 139 -15.29 -10.32 -14.56
CA CYS A 139 -15.06 -9.14 -13.74
C CYS A 139 -14.34 -9.54 -12.43
N VAL A 140 -13.01 -9.53 -12.44
CA VAL A 140 -12.16 -9.92 -11.29
C VAL A 140 -12.04 -8.80 -10.24
N TRP A 141 -13.14 -8.51 -9.56
CA TRP A 141 -13.21 -7.48 -8.52
C TRP A 141 -13.51 -8.07 -7.15
N ASN A 142 -13.05 -7.41 -6.09
CA ASN A 142 -13.52 -7.71 -4.75
C ASN A 142 -14.87 -7.03 -4.49
N THR A 143 -15.59 -7.46 -3.46
CA THR A 143 -16.91 -6.91 -3.11
C THR A 143 -16.86 -5.41 -2.82
N GLY A 144 -15.78 -4.91 -2.23
CA GLY A 144 -15.59 -3.48 -1.94
C GLY A 144 -15.39 -2.59 -3.17
N LYS A 145 -15.13 -3.17 -4.34
CA LYS A 145 -15.01 -2.46 -5.62
C LYS A 145 -16.31 -2.47 -6.43
N CYS A 146 -17.30 -3.26 -6.02
CA CYS A 146 -18.58 -3.34 -6.72
C CYS A 146 -19.54 -2.27 -6.20
N ASN A 147 -20.20 -1.55 -7.11
CA ASN A 147 -21.25 -0.61 -6.77
C ASN A 147 -22.43 -0.71 -7.75
N TRP A 148 -23.56 -0.12 -7.36
CA TRP A 148 -24.79 -0.14 -8.15
C TRP A 148 -24.62 0.37 -9.59
N LEU A 149 -23.90 1.47 -9.77
CA LEU A 149 -23.68 2.08 -11.09
C LEU A 149 -22.92 1.16 -12.03
N MET A 150 -21.94 0.41 -11.51
CA MET A 150 -21.23 -0.60 -12.29
C MET A 150 -22.17 -1.70 -12.79
N PHE A 151 -23.05 -2.23 -11.94
CA PHE A 151 -23.99 -3.27 -12.35
C PHE A 151 -25.04 -2.78 -13.36
N VAL A 152 -25.56 -1.56 -13.17
CA VAL A 152 -26.49 -0.95 -14.14
C VAL A 152 -25.81 -0.76 -15.49
N THR A 153 -24.52 -0.40 -15.51
CA THR A 153 -23.75 -0.24 -16.74
C THR A 153 -23.51 -1.58 -17.42
N LEU A 154 -23.11 -2.61 -16.66
CA LEU A 154 -22.88 -3.95 -17.20
C LEU A 154 -24.15 -4.58 -17.80
N LYS A 155 -25.34 -4.28 -17.27
CA LYS A 155 -26.62 -4.75 -17.85
C LYS A 155 -26.92 -4.19 -19.25
N LYS A 156 -26.20 -3.15 -19.68
CA LYS A 156 -26.37 -2.52 -21.00
C LYS A 156 -25.40 -3.05 -22.06
N ILE A 157 -24.42 -3.85 -21.65
CA ILE A 157 -23.43 -4.52 -22.52
C ILE A 157 -23.99 -5.89 -22.87
#